data_AF-A0A0M8TCM8-F1
#
_entry.id   AF-A0A0M8TCM8-F1
#
_cell.length_a   1.000
_cell.length_b   1.000
_cell.length_c   1.000
_cell.angle_alpha   90.00
_cell.angle_beta   90.00
_cell.angle_gamma   90.00
#
_symmetry.space_group_name_H-M   'P 1'
#
loop_
_entity.id
_entity.type
_entity.pdbx_description
1 polymer ?
#
loop_
_entity_poly.entity_id
_entity_poly.type
_entity_poly.pdbx_seq_one_letter_code
_entity_poly.pdbx_strand_id
1 'polypeptide(L)'
;MSWESLVMTADAAFPAALQPEHLAILKQCEGLISVAEVAAHLGQPPSVVQVLLSDLLRWGLIVTRPPVPPAERADVTMLRKVLHGLESSL
;
A
#
# COMPACT_ATOMS: atom_id res chain seq x y z
N MET A 1 -5.12 7.43 -9.69
CA MET A 1 -4.38 6.23 -9.23
C MET A 1 -4.72 5.07 -10.15
N SER A 2 -3.74 4.27 -10.56
CA SER A 2 -4.02 3.05 -11.34
C SER A 2 -4.64 1.97 -10.46
N TRP A 3 -5.35 0.99 -11.02
CA TRP A 3 -6.09 -0.02 -10.23
C TRP A 3 -5.17 -1.09 -9.65
N GLU A 4 -4.03 -1.34 -10.30
CA GLU A 4 -2.92 -2.15 -9.80
C GLU A 4 -2.02 -1.40 -8.80
N SER A 5 -2.29 -0.11 -8.54
CA SER A 5 -1.54 0.63 -7.53
C SER A 5 -1.77 0.02 -6.16
N LEU A 6 -0.69 -0.14 -5.40
CA LEU A 6 -0.77 -0.65 -4.05
C LEU A 6 -0.93 0.51 -3.06
N VAL A 7 -1.72 0.29 -2.03
CA VAL A 7 -2.00 1.24 -0.94
C VAL A 7 -1.74 0.56 0.40
N MET A 8 -1.33 1.36 1.39
CA MET A 8 -1.25 0.95 2.79
C MET A 8 -1.52 2.16 3.68
N THR A 9 -1.91 1.93 4.93
CA THR A 9 -2.03 2.98 5.94
C THR A 9 -0.68 3.64 6.23
N ALA A 10 -0.71 4.95 6.44
CA ALA A 10 0.44 5.71 6.90
C ALA A 10 0.49 5.72 8.43
N ASP A 11 1.69 5.89 9.00
CA ASP A 11 1.84 6.19 10.42
C ASP A 11 1.52 7.67 10.68
N ALA A 12 0.23 7.98 10.67
CA ALA A 12 -0.30 9.34 10.80
C ALA A 12 -1.47 9.37 11.80
N ALA A 13 -1.59 10.47 12.54
CA ALA A 13 -2.70 10.68 13.46
C ALA A 13 -4.02 10.84 12.66
N PHE A 14 -5.03 10.06 13.03
CA PHE A 14 -6.34 10.14 12.38
C PHE A 14 -7.06 11.45 12.72
N PRO A 15 -7.71 12.13 11.75
CA PRO A 15 -8.56 13.27 12.03
C PRO A 15 -9.76 12.84 12.90
N ALA A 16 -10.29 13.78 13.68
CA ALA A 16 -11.30 13.51 14.72
C ALA A 16 -12.63 12.94 14.18
N ALA A 17 -12.92 13.10 12.88
CA ALA A 17 -14.13 12.57 12.26
C ALA A 17 -13.81 12.00 10.87
N LEU A 18 -13.72 10.67 10.79
CA LEU A 18 -13.70 9.92 9.53
C LEU A 18 -15.08 9.31 9.28
N GLN A 19 -15.48 9.32 8.01
CA GLN A 19 -16.69 8.60 7.60
C GLN A 19 -16.50 7.08 7.72
N PRO A 20 -17.57 6.29 7.91
CA PRO A 20 -17.49 4.84 8.02
C PRO A 20 -16.76 4.17 6.85
N GLU A 21 -16.92 4.70 5.64
CA GLU A 21 -16.29 4.21 4.42
C GLU A 21 -14.77 4.38 4.46
N HIS A 22 -14.30 5.53 4.97
CA HIS A 22 -12.88 5.79 5.18
C HIS A 22 -12.28 4.84 6.22
N LEU A 23 -12.99 4.60 7.32
CA LEU A 23 -12.56 3.65 8.34
C LEU A 23 -12.50 2.21 7.81
N ALA A 24 -13.47 1.82 6.98
CA ALA A 24 -13.47 0.51 6.35
C ALA A 24 -12.26 0.34 5.41
N ILE A 25 -11.93 1.36 4.60
CA ILE A 25 -10.74 1.35 3.75
C ILE A 25 -9.46 1.22 4.58
N LEU A 26 -9.32 2.01 5.64
CA LEU A 26 -8.13 1.99 6.49
C LEU A 26 -7.88 0.62 7.14
N LYS A 27 -8.94 -0.08 7.56
CA LYS A 27 -8.85 -1.46 8.07
C LYS A 27 -8.31 -2.43 7.02
N GLN A 28 -8.73 -2.29 5.76
CA GLN A 28 -8.22 -3.15 4.68
C GLN A 28 -6.79 -2.79 4.26
N CYS A 29 -6.38 -1.54 4.46
CA CYS A 29 -5.06 -1.04 4.09
C CYS A 29 -3.99 -1.21 5.19
N GLU A 30 -4.27 -1.94 6.29
CA GLU A 30 -3.24 -2.24 7.30
C GLU A 30 -2.04 -3.01 6.71
N GLY A 31 -2.30 -3.78 5.65
CA GLY A 31 -1.29 -4.38 4.79
C GLY A 31 -1.23 -3.72 3.41
N LEU A 32 -0.24 -4.12 2.62
CA LEU A 32 -0.13 -3.69 1.23
C LEU A 32 -1.20 -4.37 0.38
N ILE A 33 -2.12 -3.60 -0.19
CA ILE A 33 -3.27 -4.10 -0.97
C ILE A 33 -3.48 -3.26 -2.23
N SER A 34 -3.96 -3.85 -3.32
CA SER A 34 -4.27 -3.10 -4.55
C SER A 34 -5.58 -2.33 -4.46
N VAL A 35 -5.72 -1.24 -5.23
CA VAL A 35 -6.99 -0.49 -5.33
C VAL A 35 -8.14 -1.40 -5.79
N ALA A 36 -7.87 -2.36 -6.69
CA ALA A 36 -8.87 -3.33 -7.14
C ALA A 36 -9.36 -4.25 -6.01
N GLU A 37 -8.45 -4.75 -5.17
CA GLU A 37 -8.80 -5.59 -4.03
C GLU A 37 -9.60 -4.80 -2.98
N VAL A 38 -9.23 -3.54 -2.71
CA VAL A 38 -10.02 -2.65 -1.84
C VAL A 38 -11.45 -2.51 -2.35
N ALA A 39 -11.64 -2.30 -3.66
CA ALA A 39 -12.97 -2.22 -4.27
C ALA A 39 -13.76 -3.54 -4.15
N ALA A 40 -13.10 -4.68 -4.38
CA ALA A 40 -13.71 -5.99 -4.21
C ALA A 40 -14.16 -6.26 -2.77
N HIS A 41 -13.33 -5.90 -1.78
CA HIS A 41 -13.66 -6.07 -0.36
C HIS A 41 -14.80 -5.18 0.13
N LEU A 42 -14.90 -3.96 -0.41
CA LEU A 42 -15.97 -3.02 -0.05
C LEU A 42 -17.27 -3.25 -0.84
N GLY A 43 -17.22 -4.03 -1.93
CA GLY A 43 -18.34 -4.21 -2.85
C GLY A 43 -18.75 -2.92 -3.56
N GLN A 44 -17.83 -1.96 -3.69
CA GLN A 44 -18.10 -0.64 -4.26
C GLN A 44 -17.52 -0.53 -5.67
N PRO A 45 -18.11 0.30 -6.55
CA PRO A 45 -17.52 0.61 -7.84
C PRO A 45 -16.09 1.17 -7.67
N PRO A 46 -15.13 0.76 -8.52
CA PRO A 46 -13.74 1.23 -8.41
C PRO A 46 -13.59 2.74 -8.46
N SER A 47 -14.45 3.45 -9.21
CA SER A 47 -14.48 4.91 -9.26
C SER A 47 -14.79 5.55 -7.90
N VAL A 48 -15.70 4.95 -7.12
CA VAL A 48 -16.04 5.42 -5.77
C VAL A 48 -14.86 5.21 -4.83
N VAL A 49 -14.23 4.04 -4.88
CA VAL A 49 -13.05 3.74 -4.06
C VAL A 49 -11.89 4.66 -4.39
N GLN A 50 -11.67 4.99 -5.66
CA GLN A 50 -10.63 5.95 -6.05
C GLN A 50 -10.83 7.35 -5.47
N VAL A 51 -12.07 7.82 -5.35
CA VAL A 51 -12.37 9.12 -4.71
C VAL A 51 -12.03 9.06 -3.22
N LEU A 52 -12.51 8.05 -2.51
CA LEU A 52 -12.25 7.88 -1.06
C LEU A 52 -10.75 7.70 -0.76
N LEU A 53 -10.04 6.93 -1.59
CA LEU A 53 -8.59 6.79 -1.48
C LEU A 53 -7.86 8.09 -1.76
N SER A 54 -8.36 8.92 -2.69
CA SER A 54 -7.77 10.23 -2.97
C SER A 54 -7.89 11.19 -1.78
N ASP A 55 -9.02 11.13 -1.06
CA ASP A 55 -9.21 11.91 0.17
C ASP A 55 -8.26 11.45 1.28
N LEU A 56 -8.19 10.14 1.53
CA LEU A 56 -7.25 9.56 2.49
C LEU A 56 -5.79 9.88 2.15
N LEU A 57 -5.42 9.84 0.87
CA LEU A 57 -4.07 10.19 0.40
C LEU A 57 -3.78 11.67 0.62
N ARG A 58 -4.75 12.55 0.33
CA ARG A 58 -4.64 14.00 0.57
C ARG A 58 -4.51 14.32 2.06
N TRP A 59 -5.15 13.55 2.94
CA TRP A 59 -5.01 13.67 4.40
C TRP A 59 -3.75 13.01 4.94
N GLY A 60 -2.98 12.31 4.10
CA GLY A 60 -1.76 11.62 4.52
C GLY A 60 -2.02 10.39 5.39
N LEU A 61 -3.24 9.83 5.34
CA LEU A 61 -3.62 8.63 6.11
C LEU A 61 -3.29 7.32 5.40
N ILE A 62 -3.03 7.39 4.10
CA ILE A 62 -2.51 6.29 3.31
C ILE A 62 -1.33 6.76 2.49
N VAL A 63 -0.48 5.82 2.10
CA VAL A 63 0.54 6.03 1.08
C VAL A 63 0.28 5.11 -0.10
N THR A 64 0.66 5.56 -1.28
CA THR A 64 0.62 4.75 -2.50
C THR A 64 2.01 4.29 -2.85
N ARG A 65 2.12 3.04 -3.27
CA ARG A 65 3.34 2.48 -3.85
C ARG A 65 3.00 2.01 -5.26
N PRO A 66 3.80 2.37 -6.29
CA PRO A 66 3.65 1.72 -7.58
C PRO A 66 3.87 0.21 -7.42
N PRO A 67 3.17 -0.64 -8.20
CA PRO A 67 3.43 -2.08 -8.18
C PRO A 67 4.92 -2.32 -8.42
N VAL A 68 5.50 -3.25 -7.66
CA VAL A 68 6.91 -3.60 -7.82
C VAL A 68 7.06 -4.18 -9.22
N PRO A 69 7.93 -3.61 -10.09
CA PRO A 69 8.18 -4.20 -11.39
C PRO A 69 8.59 -5.67 -11.22
N PRO A 70 8.26 -6.55 -12.18
CA PRO A 70 8.76 -7.91 -12.17
C PRO A 70 10.27 -7.88 -11.95
N ALA A 71 10.74 -8.52 -10.88
CA ALA A 71 12.15 -8.51 -10.56
C ALA A 71 12.91 -9.19 -11.70
N GLU A 72 13.86 -8.47 -12.31
CA GLU A 72 14.90 -9.14 -13.08
C GLU A 72 15.62 -10.12 -12.14
N ARG A 73 16.00 -11.30 -12.64
CA ARG A 73 16.72 -12.30 -11.84
C ARG A 73 18.00 -11.66 -11.29
N ALA A 74 17.99 -11.36 -9.99
CA ALA A 74 19.18 -10.87 -9.32
C ALA A 74 20.28 -11.94 -9.35
N ASP A 75 21.53 -11.52 -9.60
CA ASP A 75 22.67 -12.43 -9.54
C ASP A 75 22.82 -12.95 -8.10
N VAL A 76 22.59 -14.26 -7.94
CA VAL A 76 22.69 -14.97 -6.67
C VAL A 76 24.06 -14.79 -6.03
N THR A 77 25.12 -14.64 -6.83
CA THR A 77 26.49 -14.40 -6.35
C THR A 77 26.58 -13.06 -5.63
N MET A 78 25.95 -12.02 -6.18
CA MET A 78 25.90 -10.69 -5.56
C MET A 78 25.07 -10.74 -4.27
N LEU A 79 23.87 -11.33 -4.30
CA LEU A 79 23.02 -11.45 -3.11
C LEU A 79 23.73 -12.19 -1.96
N ARG A 80 24.52 -13.22 -2.29
CA ARG A 80 25.31 -13.97 -1.31
C ARG A 80 26.42 -13.12 -0.68
N LYS A 81 27.07 -12.25 -1.46
CA LYS A 81 28.05 -11.29 -0.95
C LYS A 81 27.40 -10.29 0.01
N VAL A 82 26.21 -9.78 -0.32
CA VAL A 82 25.46 -8.87 0.57
C VAL A 82 25.09 -9.57 1.88
N LEU A 83 24.54 -10.78 1.81
CA LEU A 83 24.18 -11.57 2.99
C LEU A 83 25.40 -11.77 3.91
N HIS A 84 26.53 -12.20 3.35
CA HIS A 84 27.75 -12.40 4.13
C HIS A 84 28.24 -11.12 4.79
N GLY A 85 28.12 -9.97 4.09
CA GLY A 85 28.45 -8.67 4.66
C GLY A 85 27.54 -8.27 5.82
N LEU A 86 26.23 -8.53 5.71
CA LEU A 86 25.25 -8.29 6.78
C LEU A 86 25.51 -9.19 8.00
N GLU A 87 25.81 -10.47 7.79
CA GLU A 87 26.15 -11.42 8.86
C GLU A 87 27.46 -11.07 9.59
N SER A 88 28.44 -10.49 8.87
CA SER A 88 29.72 -10.09 9.46
C SER A 88 29.70 -8.75 10.21
N SER A 89 28.61 -7.98 10.09
CA SER A 89 28.45 -6.65 10.71
C SER A 89 27.56 -6.66 11.96
N LEU A 90 27.02 -7.83 12.32
CA LEU A 90 26.33 -8.13 13.59
C LEU A 90 27.31 -8.74 14.59
#